data_AF-A0A101S1M7-F1
#
_entry.id   AF-A0A101S1M7-F1
#
_cell.length_a   1.000
_cell.length_b   1.000
_cell.length_c   1.000
_cell.angle_alpha   90.00
_cell.angle_beta   90.00
_cell.angle_gamma   90.00
#
_symmetry.space_group_name_H-M   'P 1'
#
loop_
_entity.id
_entity.type
_entity.pdbx_description
1 polymer ?
#
loop_
_entity_poly.entity_id
_entity_poly.type
_entity_poly.pdbx_seq_one_letter_code
_entity_poly.pdbx_strand_id
1 'polypeptide(L)'
;MVRHWQPTRRGALALCRVAAAARPADPTPWVGALAALRLLGQPSSELSPVWQEIHARHPWRREAHLQTLGYLSPEEQGSQAALRDLLDDAIAVRWG
;
A
#
# COMPACT_ATOMS: atom_id res chain seq x y z
N MET A 1 8.07 20.03 -24.45
CA MET A 1 9.18 19.22 -23.92
C MET A 1 8.77 18.59 -22.60
N VAL A 2 8.17 17.39 -22.63
CA VAL A 2 7.88 16.64 -21.41
C VAL A 2 9.21 16.04 -20.97
N ARG A 3 9.76 16.56 -19.86
CA ARG A 3 10.97 15.99 -19.25
C ARG A 3 10.71 14.51 -19.00
N HIS A 4 11.67 13.66 -19.33
CA HIS A 4 11.66 12.22 -19.07
C HIS A 4 11.59 12.00 -17.56
N TRP A 5 10.37 12.00 -17.02
CA TRP A 5 10.10 11.83 -15.60
C TRP A 5 10.31 10.36 -15.26
N GLN A 6 11.49 10.04 -14.74
CA GLN A 6 11.74 8.78 -14.06
C GLN A 6 11.73 9.06 -12.56
N PRO A 7 10.61 8.84 -11.86
CA PRO A 7 10.59 8.99 -10.43
C PRO A 7 11.49 7.90 -9.85
N THR A 8 12.59 8.30 -9.23
CA THR A 8 13.37 7.37 -8.42
C THR A 8 12.48 6.85 -7.28
N ARG A 9 12.78 5.68 -6.73
CA ARG A 9 12.05 5.11 -5.58
C ARG A 9 11.83 6.13 -4.45
N ARG A 10 12.90 6.83 -4.07
CA ARG A 10 12.84 7.89 -3.06
C ARG A 10 11.97 9.07 -3.50
N GLY A 11 11.99 9.41 -4.79
CA GLY A 11 11.11 10.43 -5.39
C GLY A 11 9.63 10.08 -5.30
N ALA A 12 9.24 8.85 -5.64
CA ALA A 12 7.83 8.42 -5.59
C ALA A 12 7.26 8.49 -4.16
N LEU A 13 7.95 7.93 -3.18
CA LEU A 13 7.52 7.95 -1.78
C LEU A 13 7.51 9.37 -1.20
N ALA A 14 8.49 10.20 -1.55
CA ALA A 14 8.52 11.59 -1.11
C ALA A 14 7.30 12.37 -1.64
N LEU A 15 6.93 12.18 -2.91
CA LEU A 15 5.76 12.85 -3.48
C LEU A 15 4.45 12.38 -2.85
N CYS A 16 4.31 11.08 -2.58
CA CYS A 16 3.16 10.57 -1.82
C CYS A 16 3.06 11.20 -0.43
N ARG A 17 4.18 11.38 0.28
CA ARG A 17 4.19 12.06 1.58
C ARG A 17 3.82 13.53 1.48
N VAL A 18 4.34 14.26 0.49
CA VAL A 18 3.98 15.66 0.23
C VAL A 18 2.48 15.78 -0.07
N ALA A 19 1.94 14.89 -0.92
CA ALA A 19 0.51 14.89 -1.24
C ALA A 19 -0.36 14.52 -0.03
N ALA A 20 0.07 13.56 0.81
CA ALA A 20 -0.62 13.21 2.05
C ALA A 20 -0.66 14.40 3.03
N ALA A 21 0.44 15.15 3.16
CA ALA A 21 0.50 16.34 4.00
C ALA A 21 -0.39 17.47 3.46
N ALA A 22 -0.45 17.65 2.14
CA ALA A 22 -1.27 18.67 1.50
C ALA A 22 -2.78 18.39 1.60
N ARG A 23 -3.18 17.11 1.64
CA ARG A 23 -4.59 16.71 1.76
C ARG A 23 -4.77 15.52 2.72
N PRO A 24 -4.71 15.74 4.05
CA PRO A 24 -4.69 14.64 5.04
C PRO A 24 -5.91 13.72 5.07
N ALA A 25 -7.06 14.19 4.56
CA ALA A 25 -8.29 13.40 4.45
C ALA A 25 -8.34 12.52 3.18
N ASP A 26 -7.38 12.70 2.26
CA ASP A 26 -7.33 11.92 1.02
C ASP A 26 -6.55 10.61 1.23
N PRO A 27 -7.16 9.43 1.02
CA PRO A 27 -6.45 8.16 1.08
C PRO A 27 -5.45 7.95 -0.07
N THR A 28 -5.64 8.64 -1.20
CA THR A 28 -4.99 8.33 -2.47
C THR A 28 -3.46 8.36 -2.39
N PRO A 29 -2.81 9.34 -1.72
CA PRO A 29 -1.36 9.37 -1.61
C PRO A 29 -0.79 8.15 -0.88
N TRP A 30 -1.47 7.65 0.16
CA TRP A 30 -1.05 6.46 0.89
C TRP A 30 -1.18 5.19 0.05
N VAL A 31 -2.27 5.06 -0.72
CA VAL A 31 -2.44 3.96 -1.68
C VAL A 31 -1.34 3.98 -2.75
N GLY A 32 -0.97 5.16 -3.25
CA GLY A 32 0.15 5.32 -4.17
C GLY A 32 1.50 4.92 -3.56
N ALA A 33 1.73 5.26 -2.28
CA ALA A 33 2.94 4.83 -1.57
C ALA A 33 2.99 3.30 -1.41
N LEU A 34 1.86 2.67 -1.07
CA LEU A 34 1.72 1.22 -0.96
C LEU A 34 2.06 0.50 -2.28
N ALA A 35 1.47 0.98 -3.38
CA ALA A 35 1.75 0.45 -4.71
C ALA A 35 3.23 0.62 -5.11
N ALA A 36 3.83 1.77 -4.81
CA ALA A 36 5.25 2.01 -5.07
C ALA A 36 6.15 1.04 -4.29
N LEU A 37 5.87 0.81 -2.99
CA LEU A 37 6.64 -0.14 -2.18
C LEU A 37 6.53 -1.58 -2.70
N ARG A 38 5.32 -1.99 -3.08
CA ARG A 38 5.08 -3.31 -3.70
C ARG A 38 5.86 -3.47 -4.99
N LEU A 39 5.66 -2.57 -5.97
CA LEU A 39 6.28 -2.67 -7.30
C LEU A 39 7.80 -2.58 -7.27
N LEU A 40 8.36 -1.95 -6.24
CA LEU A 40 9.79 -1.85 -6.03
C LEU A 40 10.36 -3.01 -5.20
N GLY A 41 9.57 -4.01 -4.82
CA GLY A 41 10.04 -5.17 -4.09
C GLY A 41 10.51 -4.86 -2.66
N GLN A 42 9.81 -3.97 -1.95
CA GLN A 42 10.26 -3.53 -0.63
C GLN A 42 9.89 -4.47 0.51
N PRO A 43 10.78 -4.61 1.52
CA PRO A 43 10.52 -5.51 2.63
C PRO A 43 9.27 -5.08 3.40
N SER A 44 8.63 -6.05 4.04
CA SER A 44 7.39 -5.83 4.79
C SER A 44 7.56 -4.79 5.89
N SER A 45 8.77 -4.63 6.44
CA SER A 45 9.11 -3.58 7.40
C SER A 45 8.89 -2.16 6.88
N GLU A 46 9.04 -1.92 5.58
CA GLU A 46 8.75 -0.63 4.94
C GLU A 46 7.27 -0.49 4.53
N LEU A 47 6.64 -1.59 4.12
CA LEU A 47 5.25 -1.62 3.65
C LEU A 47 4.25 -1.55 4.79
N SER A 48 4.46 -2.30 5.86
CA SER A 48 3.53 -2.46 6.97
C SER A 48 3.11 -1.11 7.59
N PRO A 49 3.99 -0.13 7.86
CA PRO A 49 3.56 1.16 8.38
C PRO A 49 2.59 1.91 7.46
N VAL A 50 2.80 1.83 6.14
CA VAL A 50 1.90 2.46 5.14
C VAL A 50 0.55 1.74 5.12
N TRP A 51 0.56 0.41 5.17
CA TRP A 51 -0.65 -0.39 5.29
C TRP A 51 -1.46 -0.04 6.55
N GLN A 52 -0.81 0.03 7.72
CA GLN A 52 -1.48 0.35 8.98
C GLN A 52 -2.11 1.74 8.97
N GLU A 53 -1.43 2.74 8.38
CA GLU A 53 -1.99 4.09 8.24
C GLU A 53 -3.26 4.09 7.37
N ILE A 54 -3.25 3.35 6.26
CA ILE A 54 -4.43 3.21 5.40
C ILE A 54 -5.55 2.47 6.13
N HIS A 55 -5.23 1.37 6.80
CA HIS A 55 -6.22 0.55 7.49
C HIS A 55 -6.88 1.32 8.63
N ALA A 56 -6.12 2.12 9.39
CA ALA A 56 -6.64 2.95 10.47
C ALA A 56 -7.57 4.07 9.97
N ARG A 57 -7.26 4.70 8.83
CA ARG A 57 -8.04 5.83 8.30
C ARG A 57 -9.17 5.43 7.37
N HIS A 58 -8.95 4.38 6.58
CA HIS A 58 -9.77 3.98 5.45
C HIS A 58 -9.83 2.44 5.33
N PRO A 59 -10.37 1.74 6.34
CA PRO A 59 -10.32 0.27 6.43
C PRO A 59 -10.95 -0.42 5.21
N TRP A 60 -11.89 0.23 4.53
CA TRP A 60 -12.61 -0.31 3.37
C TRP A 60 -12.03 0.08 2.01
N ARG A 61 -10.82 0.68 1.95
CA ARG A 61 -10.23 1.13 0.68
C ARG A 61 -9.82 -0.07 -0.19
N ARG A 62 -10.73 -0.48 -1.09
CA ARG A 62 -10.56 -1.65 -1.99
C ARG A 62 -9.18 -1.72 -2.67
N GLU A 63 -8.70 -0.61 -3.21
CA GLU A 63 -7.40 -0.58 -3.89
C GLU A 63 -6.24 -0.96 -2.96
N ALA A 64 -6.27 -0.52 -1.69
CA ALA A 64 -5.24 -0.88 -0.75
C ALA A 64 -5.22 -2.39 -0.47
N HIS A 65 -6.40 -3.00 -0.32
CA HIS A 65 -6.53 -4.45 -0.17
C HIS A 65 -5.98 -5.20 -1.38
N LEU A 66 -6.27 -4.76 -2.61
CA LEU A 66 -5.76 -5.38 -3.83
C LEU A 66 -4.23 -5.25 -3.94
N GLN A 67 -3.67 -4.12 -3.53
CA GLN A 67 -2.23 -3.93 -3.49
C GLN A 67 -1.59 -4.90 -2.48
N THR A 68 -2.11 -4.99 -1.26
CA THR A 68 -1.60 -5.89 -0.22
C THR A 68 -1.77 -7.37 -0.59
N LEU A 69 -2.88 -7.77 -1.21
CA LEU A 69 -3.09 -9.13 -1.69
C LEU A 69 -2.02 -9.56 -2.70
N GLY A 70 -1.68 -8.71 -3.66
CA GLY A 70 -0.62 -9.06 -4.60
C GLY A 70 0.78 -9.03 -3.96
N TYR A 71 1.05 -8.12 -3.02
CA TYR A 71 2.31 -8.12 -2.28
C TYR A 71 2.53 -9.43 -1.51
N LEU A 72 1.48 -9.90 -0.83
CA LEU A 72 1.51 -11.12 -0.01
C LEU A 72 1.37 -12.41 -0.84
N SER A 73 1.18 -12.32 -2.15
CA SER A 73 1.03 -13.50 -2.99
C SER A 73 2.37 -14.22 -3.23
N PRO A 74 2.36 -15.54 -3.49
CA PRO A 74 3.57 -16.28 -3.85
C PRO A 74 4.27 -15.78 -5.12
N GLU A 75 3.53 -15.14 -6.02
CA GLU A 75 4.05 -14.59 -7.27
C GLU A 75 4.90 -13.34 -7.05
N GLU A 76 4.80 -12.71 -5.88
CA GLU A 76 5.61 -11.56 -5.50
C GLU A 76 6.50 -11.85 -4.28
N GLN A 77 6.13 -11.36 -3.09
CA GLN A 77 7.00 -11.34 -1.92
C GLN A 77 6.48 -12.17 -0.74
N GLY A 78 5.31 -12.80 -0.89
CA GLY A 78 4.64 -13.49 0.20
C GLY A 78 4.45 -14.99 -0.05
N SER A 79 3.36 -15.50 0.50
CA SER A 79 3.03 -16.92 0.48
C SER A 79 1.51 -17.11 0.49
N GLN A 80 1.05 -18.30 0.09
CA GLN A 80 -0.38 -18.64 0.16
C GLN A 80 -0.92 -18.52 1.58
N ALA A 81 -0.11 -18.79 2.61
CA ALA A 81 -0.51 -18.64 4.00
C ALA A 81 -0.72 -17.16 4.36
N ALA A 82 0.28 -16.31 4.08
CA ALA A 82 0.18 -14.87 4.39
C ALA A 82 -0.98 -14.18 3.67
N LEU A 83 -1.26 -14.58 2.43
CA LEU A 83 -2.41 -14.09 1.67
C LEU A 83 -3.74 -14.51 2.33
N ARG A 84 -3.84 -15.75 2.83
CA ARG A 84 -5.04 -16.25 3.53
C ARG A 84 -5.26 -15.53 4.85
N ASP A 85 -4.20 -15.33 5.63
CA ASP A 85 -4.28 -14.60 6.90
C ASP A 85 -4.89 -13.20 6.70
N LEU A 86 -4.46 -12.48 5.65
CA LEU A 86 -5.05 -11.17 5.31
C LEU A 86 -6.55 -11.25 4.98
N LEU A 87 -6.96 -12.28 4.23
CA LEU A 87 -8.37 -12.45 3.86
C LEU A 87 -9.24 -12.74 5.08
N ASP A 88 -8.73 -13.58 6.00
CA ASP A 88 -9.42 -13.92 7.23
C ASP A 88 -9.60 -12.68 8.13
N ASP A 89 -8.54 -11.85 8.27
CA ASP A 89 -8.61 -10.55 8.97
C ASP A 89 -9.66 -9.61 8.35
N ALA A 90 -9.67 -9.49 7.02
CA ALA A 90 -10.62 -8.62 6.31
C ALA A 90 -12.07 -9.08 6.47
N ILE A 91 -12.30 -10.40 6.55
CA ILE A 91 -13.63 -10.97 6.83
C ILE A 91 -14.03 -10.66 8.28
N ALA A 92 -13.12 -10.79 9.24
CA ALA A 92 -13.40 -10.50 10.65
C ALA A 92 -13.84 -9.05 10.87
N VAL A 93 -13.17 -8.09 10.24
CA VAL A 93 -13.54 -6.65 10.32
C VAL A 93 -14.94 -6.36 9.75
N ARG A 94 -15.44 -7.18 8.81
CA ARG A 94 -16.77 -6.99 8.20
C ARG A 94 -17.92 -7.39 9.12
N TRP A 95 -17.65 -8.16 10.16
CA TRP A 95 -18.66 -8.72 11.06
C TRP A 95 -18.41 -8.40 12.54
N GLY A 96 -17.48 -7.47 12.82
CA GLY A 96 -17.19 -6.93 14.14
C GLY A 96 -17.79 -5.55 14.38
#